data_AF-A0A8K0HV88-F1
#
_entry.id   AF-A0A8K0HV88-F1
#
_cell.length_a   1.000
_cell.length_b   1.000
_cell.length_c   1.000
_cell.angle_alpha   90.00
_cell.angle_beta   90.00
_cell.angle_gamma   90.00
#
_symmetry.space_group_name_H-M   'P 1'
#
loop_
_entity.id
_entity.type
_entity.pdbx_description
1 polymer ?
#
loop_
_entity_poly.entity_id
_entity_poly.type
_entity_poly.pdbx_seq_one_letter_code
_entity_poly.pdbx_strand_id
1 'polypeptide(L)'
;MSALVCGKRSSSVFEELLHTPPPASKRVRCSAGASSPTASLLSPPRPSASGSQAFDRSDDDNNNDSLLSGNFNSVHLAHLRSLFPDMDPQFLERALEASGNDLDSAIKSLNDLHLESADINLDSVVSKPENGSETNVHISTEGIMNNSGPDGDAENVHGAESFPTCGSEWVELFVREMMNATDMDDARARTSRVLEVLEKSIVSRAGAEAMQRFHKENMMLKEQVEVLLGENAILKRAVAIQHECQKEYDERSQELQHLKQLVSQYQEQLRTLESGGPTWEVEVGRKDSLTAGRSIANATIPAPTSDVATLVQKFRNLGLSPKDMVALSGAHTIGKARCSSFNSRLGGGNSGNVDLEFLQSLQQLCSESNGTLAHLDLATPATFDNQYYINLLSGEGLLPSDQVLLNGAGEVGSLVQAYAMDPLLFFEDFKASMLRMGRLAPPAGSGGEVRTSCRAIN
;
A
#
# COMPACT_ATOMS: atom_id res chain seq x y z
N MET A 1 -33.71 -8.30 -12.88
CA MET A 1 -32.28 -8.59 -13.12
C MET A 1 -31.46 -8.09 -11.93
N SER A 2 -31.47 -8.82 -10.80
CA SER A 2 -30.59 -8.52 -9.67
C SER A 2 -29.73 -9.74 -9.41
N ALA A 3 -28.55 -9.75 -10.00
CA ALA A 3 -27.47 -10.67 -9.66
C ALA A 3 -26.18 -9.86 -9.69
N LEU A 4 -25.70 -9.49 -8.50
CA LEU A 4 -24.31 -9.24 -8.14
C LEU A 4 -24.29 -8.84 -6.66
N VAL A 5 -24.39 -9.83 -5.77
CA VAL A 5 -23.85 -9.68 -4.41
C VAL A 5 -23.00 -10.90 -4.14
N CYS A 6 -21.75 -10.82 -4.58
CA CYS A 6 -20.64 -11.43 -3.87
C CYS A 6 -19.48 -10.43 -4.02
N GLY A 7 -19.33 -9.58 -3.01
CA GLY A 7 -18.28 -8.56 -2.98
C GLY A 7 -16.92 -9.24 -2.83
N LYS A 8 -16.16 -9.29 -3.92
CA LYS A 8 -14.72 -9.05 -3.84
C LYS A 8 -14.54 -7.55 -4.06
N ARG A 9 -14.00 -6.83 -3.07
CA ARG A 9 -13.38 -5.52 -3.31
C ARG A 9 -12.19 -5.78 -4.24
N SER A 10 -12.43 -5.77 -5.55
CA SER A 10 -11.40 -5.68 -6.56
C SER A 10 -11.50 -4.29 -7.16
N SER A 11 -10.81 -3.35 -6.52
CA SER A 11 -10.44 -2.07 -7.10
C SER A 11 -9.37 -2.31 -8.17
N SER A 12 -9.75 -2.71 -9.37
CA SER A 12 -8.85 -2.70 -10.54
C SER A 12 -9.57 -3.07 -11.85
N VAL A 13 -10.61 -2.33 -12.25
CA VAL A 13 -11.11 -2.40 -13.63
C VAL A 13 -11.59 -1.01 -14.07
N PHE A 14 -10.70 0.00 -14.01
CA PHE A 14 -10.68 1.19 -14.87
C PHE A 14 -9.56 2.12 -14.38
N GLU A 15 -8.31 1.69 -14.55
CA GLU A 15 -7.15 2.56 -14.34
C GLU A 15 -6.21 2.38 -15.53
N GLU A 16 -6.72 2.71 -16.71
CA GLU A 16 -5.93 2.74 -17.94
C GLU A 16 -6.39 3.89 -18.84
N LEU A 17 -6.48 5.09 -18.28
CA LEU A 17 -6.42 6.34 -19.03
C LEU A 17 -5.91 7.40 -18.06
N LEU A 18 -4.85 8.13 -18.45
CA LEU A 18 -4.12 9.18 -17.71
C LEU A 18 -2.81 8.74 -17.04
N HIS A 19 -1.81 8.39 -17.85
CA HIS A 19 -0.40 8.57 -17.49
C HIS A 19 0.26 9.51 -18.50
N THR A 20 0.30 10.80 -18.18
CA THR A 20 1.34 11.72 -18.69
C THR A 20 2.14 12.23 -17.48
N PRO A 21 3.48 12.08 -17.47
CA PRO A 21 4.28 12.56 -16.35
C PRO A 21 4.42 14.09 -16.40
N PRO A 22 4.39 14.80 -15.26
CA PRO A 22 4.68 16.23 -15.25
C PRO A 22 6.19 16.48 -15.37
N PRO A 23 6.63 17.61 -15.96
CA PRO A 23 8.05 17.89 -16.12
C PRO A 23 8.69 18.28 -14.79
N ALA A 24 9.93 17.83 -14.60
CA ALA A 24 10.76 18.13 -13.44
C ALA A 24 11.01 19.65 -13.29
N SER A 25 10.66 20.19 -12.12
CA SER A 25 11.05 21.54 -11.71
C SER A 25 12.55 21.60 -11.42
N LYS A 26 13.29 22.42 -12.16
CA LYS A 26 14.66 22.83 -11.79
C LYS A 26 14.70 24.33 -11.48
N ARG A 27 14.87 24.59 -10.18
CA ARG A 27 15.70 25.61 -9.51
C ARG A 27 15.84 27.01 -10.16
N VAL A 28 15.30 27.98 -9.43
CA VAL A 28 15.54 29.43 -9.54
C VAL A 28 17.03 29.78 -9.36
N ARG A 29 17.57 30.64 -10.24
CA ARG A 29 18.73 31.50 -9.94
C ARG A 29 18.60 32.83 -10.70
N CYS A 30 18.61 33.94 -9.96
CA CYS A 30 18.62 35.31 -10.48
C CYS A 30 20.02 35.70 -10.98
N SER A 31 20.12 36.43 -12.10
CA SER A 31 21.09 37.52 -12.37
C SER A 31 20.75 38.23 -13.70
N ALA A 32 20.90 39.55 -13.70
CA ALA A 32 20.44 40.52 -14.71
C ALA A 32 21.37 40.66 -15.94
N GLY A 33 20.84 41.23 -17.04
CA GLY A 33 21.65 41.87 -18.08
C GLY A 33 21.11 41.86 -19.51
N ALA A 34 20.32 42.91 -19.84
CA ALA A 34 20.16 43.62 -21.12
C ALA A 34 20.27 42.97 -22.53
N SER A 35 19.38 43.49 -23.39
CA SER A 35 19.46 43.71 -24.86
C SER A 35 18.86 42.65 -25.84
N SER A 36 17.81 43.11 -26.52
CA SER A 36 17.16 42.64 -27.76
C SER A 36 17.99 43.03 -29.02
N PRO A 37 17.58 42.80 -30.30
CA PRO A 37 16.46 42.00 -30.84
C PRO A 37 16.74 41.21 -32.17
N THR A 38 15.71 40.50 -32.65
CA THR A 38 15.21 40.35 -34.05
C THR A 38 15.18 38.95 -34.70
N ALA A 39 14.02 38.74 -35.37
CA ALA A 39 13.76 38.02 -36.64
C ALA A 39 13.25 36.56 -36.62
N SER A 40 11.92 36.43 -36.70
CA SER A 40 11.16 35.94 -37.87
C SER A 40 11.39 34.53 -38.47
N LEU A 41 10.25 33.80 -38.51
CA LEU A 41 9.67 33.06 -39.65
C LEU A 41 9.88 31.52 -39.82
N LEU A 42 8.71 30.85 -39.95
CA LEU A 42 8.34 29.72 -40.83
C LEU A 42 8.54 28.25 -40.37
N SER A 43 7.41 27.55 -40.17
CA SER A 43 7.21 26.11 -40.53
C SER A 43 6.95 25.99 -42.06
N PRO A 44 6.76 24.81 -42.71
CA PRO A 44 6.68 23.38 -42.30
C PRO A 44 7.45 22.47 -43.34
N PRO A 45 7.05 21.24 -43.79
CA PRO A 45 6.38 20.06 -43.21
C PRO A 45 7.14 18.71 -43.41
N ARG A 46 6.50 17.64 -42.90
CA ARG A 46 6.70 16.17 -43.01
C ARG A 46 6.92 15.62 -44.44
N PRO A 47 7.43 14.37 -44.55
CA PRO A 47 6.80 13.41 -45.46
C PRO A 47 6.52 12.03 -44.84
N SER A 48 5.47 11.42 -45.38
CA SER A 48 4.99 10.05 -45.23
C SER A 48 5.75 9.07 -46.14
N ALA A 49 5.85 7.79 -45.75
CA ALA A 49 5.93 6.69 -46.70
C ALA A 49 5.33 5.39 -46.14
N SER A 50 4.51 4.80 -46.99
CA SER A 50 3.74 3.56 -46.94
C SER A 50 4.60 2.28 -47.03
N GLY A 51 4.02 1.14 -46.65
CA GLY A 51 4.54 -0.18 -47.06
C GLY A 51 3.75 -1.35 -46.49
N SER A 52 2.72 -1.79 -47.21
CA SER A 52 1.93 -3.00 -46.97
C SER A 52 2.74 -4.28 -47.18
N GLN A 53 2.43 -5.36 -46.45
CA GLN A 53 2.27 -6.71 -47.02
C GLN A 53 1.60 -7.66 -46.03
N ALA A 54 0.61 -8.40 -46.55
CA ALA A 54 -0.10 -9.50 -45.90
C ALA A 54 0.42 -10.82 -46.48
N PHE A 55 0.42 -11.89 -45.67
CA PHE A 55 0.19 -13.28 -46.11
C PHE A 55 -0.29 -14.15 -44.93
N ASP A 56 -0.88 -15.28 -45.31
CA ASP A 56 -2.02 -16.01 -44.74
C ASP A 56 -1.62 -17.28 -43.93
N ARG A 57 -2.52 -17.72 -43.01
CA ARG A 57 -2.82 -19.07 -42.45
C ARG A 57 -1.68 -20.06 -42.09
N SER A 58 -1.75 -20.90 -41.04
CA SER A 58 -2.84 -21.73 -40.51
C SER A 58 -2.50 -22.35 -39.13
N ASP A 59 -3.55 -22.88 -38.50
CA ASP A 59 -3.74 -23.61 -37.23
C ASP A 59 -2.66 -24.59 -36.74
N ASP A 60 -2.45 -24.65 -35.42
CA ASP A 60 -2.43 -25.91 -34.64
C ASP A 60 -2.53 -25.68 -33.10
N ASP A 61 -3.20 -26.63 -32.46
CA ASP A 61 -3.68 -26.69 -31.08
C ASP A 61 -2.60 -26.97 -29.98
N ASN A 62 -2.99 -26.65 -28.74
CA ASN A 62 -2.60 -27.31 -27.48
C ASN A 62 -1.14 -27.28 -26.97
N ASN A 63 -0.86 -26.35 -26.06
CA ASN A 63 -0.41 -26.62 -24.67
C ASN A 63 0.16 -25.33 -24.08
N ASN A 64 -0.59 -24.67 -23.22
CA ASN A 64 -0.04 -23.54 -22.48
C ASN A 64 -0.59 -23.53 -21.06
N ASP A 65 -0.02 -24.38 -20.20
CA ASP A 65 -0.25 -24.31 -18.76
C ASP A 65 0.97 -24.76 -17.93
N SER A 66 2.19 -24.68 -18.48
CA SER A 66 3.40 -25.05 -17.72
C SER A 66 4.64 -24.17 -17.95
N LEU A 67 4.56 -23.12 -18.77
CA LEU A 67 5.71 -22.27 -19.10
C LEU A 67 5.75 -20.91 -18.38
N LEU A 68 4.72 -20.56 -17.60
CA LEU A 68 4.70 -19.30 -16.84
C LEU A 68 5.23 -19.43 -15.41
N SER A 69 5.23 -20.63 -14.81
CA SER A 69 5.71 -20.81 -13.43
C SER A 69 7.24 -20.86 -13.30
N GLY A 70 7.95 -21.33 -14.34
CA GLY A 70 9.42 -21.47 -14.29
C GLY A 70 10.19 -20.14 -14.34
N ASN A 71 9.59 -19.08 -14.91
CA ASN A 71 10.28 -17.81 -15.11
C ASN A 71 10.25 -16.90 -13.87
N PHE A 72 9.17 -16.97 -13.08
CA PHE A 72 9.05 -16.20 -11.83
C PHE A 72 9.98 -16.72 -10.73
N ASN A 73 10.07 -18.04 -10.57
CA ASN A 73 10.95 -18.67 -9.57
C ASN A 73 12.43 -18.36 -9.85
N SER A 74 12.83 -18.29 -11.13
CA SER A 74 14.18 -17.93 -11.56
C SER A 74 14.57 -16.50 -11.16
N VAL A 75 13.64 -15.54 -11.31
CA VAL A 75 13.87 -14.13 -10.93
C VAL A 75 13.93 -13.97 -9.42
N HIS A 76 13.04 -14.65 -8.68
CA HIS A 76 13.02 -14.60 -7.21
C HIS A 76 14.29 -15.24 -6.62
N LEU A 77 14.76 -16.35 -7.19
CA LEU A 77 16.03 -16.98 -6.79
C LEU A 77 17.24 -16.10 -7.08
N ALA A 78 17.27 -15.42 -8.23
CA ALA A 78 18.34 -14.47 -8.54
C ALA A 78 18.37 -13.30 -7.55
N HIS A 79 17.20 -12.82 -7.12
CA HIS A 79 17.09 -11.77 -6.11
C HIS A 79 17.56 -12.24 -4.73
N LEU A 80 17.15 -13.44 -4.29
CA LEU A 80 17.60 -14.02 -3.03
C LEU A 80 19.12 -14.24 -2.98
N ARG A 81 19.73 -14.72 -4.07
CA ARG A 81 21.19 -14.86 -4.17
C ARG A 81 21.94 -13.52 -4.09
N SER A 82 21.31 -12.43 -4.51
CA SER A 82 21.88 -11.08 -4.38
C SER A 82 21.80 -10.55 -2.95
N LEU A 83 20.78 -10.94 -2.18
CA LEU A 83 20.59 -10.50 -0.79
C LEU A 83 21.37 -11.36 0.20
N PHE A 84 21.56 -12.65 -0.11
CA PHE A 84 22.26 -13.62 0.72
C PHE A 84 23.40 -14.30 -0.06
N PRO A 85 24.47 -13.56 -0.42
CA PRO A 85 25.55 -14.08 -1.27
C PRO A 85 26.37 -15.20 -0.63
N ASP A 86 26.38 -15.28 0.70
CA ASP A 86 27.14 -16.26 1.48
C ASP A 86 26.36 -17.55 1.80
N MET A 87 25.08 -17.64 1.41
CA MET A 87 24.24 -18.82 1.64
C MET A 87 24.25 -19.79 0.45
N ASP A 88 24.17 -21.10 0.75
CA ASP A 88 24.11 -22.15 -0.27
C ASP A 88 22.87 -21.96 -1.19
N PRO A 89 23.05 -21.86 -2.51
CA PRO A 89 21.96 -21.73 -3.48
C PRO A 89 20.84 -22.77 -3.35
N GLN A 90 21.14 -24.01 -2.94
CA GLN A 90 20.13 -25.04 -2.74
C GLN A 90 19.24 -24.78 -1.51
N PHE A 91 19.78 -24.07 -0.53
CA PHE A 91 19.05 -23.68 0.67
C PHE A 91 18.07 -22.54 0.38
N LEU A 92 18.50 -21.57 -0.43
CA LEU A 92 17.66 -20.47 -0.90
C LEU A 92 16.46 -20.97 -1.74
N GLU A 93 16.68 -22.00 -2.56
CA GLU A 93 15.63 -22.63 -3.36
C GLU A 93 14.59 -23.33 -2.50
N ARG A 94 15.02 -24.12 -1.50
CA ARG A 94 14.09 -24.75 -0.55
C ARG A 94 13.34 -23.75 0.31
N ALA A 95 13.98 -22.64 0.71
CA ALA A 95 13.32 -21.60 1.48
C ALA A 95 12.24 -20.87 0.67
N LEU A 96 12.49 -20.63 -0.62
CA LEU A 96 11.50 -20.06 -1.53
C LEU A 96 10.34 -21.03 -1.79
N GLU A 97 10.62 -22.31 -1.98
CA GLU A 97 9.59 -23.36 -2.15
C GLU A 97 8.74 -23.52 -0.88
N ALA A 98 9.37 -23.57 0.30
CA ALA A 98 8.67 -23.66 1.59
C ALA A 98 7.80 -22.43 1.88
N SER A 99 8.16 -21.28 1.31
CA SER A 99 7.41 -20.02 1.39
C SER A 99 6.33 -19.90 0.31
N GLY A 100 6.05 -20.95 -0.46
CA GLY A 100 5.03 -20.95 -1.51
C GLY A 100 5.40 -20.09 -2.74
N ASN A 101 6.69 -19.92 -3.01
CA ASN A 101 7.27 -19.02 -4.02
C ASN A 101 7.05 -17.52 -3.78
N ASP A 102 6.61 -17.14 -2.58
CA ASP A 102 6.51 -15.74 -2.15
C ASP A 102 7.88 -15.21 -1.69
N LEU A 103 8.37 -14.18 -2.38
CA LEU A 103 9.72 -13.65 -2.18
C LEU A 103 9.88 -13.00 -0.80
N ASP A 104 8.89 -12.22 -0.35
CA ASP A 104 8.96 -11.49 0.92
C ASP A 104 8.91 -12.44 2.11
N SER A 105 8.08 -13.47 2.05
CA SER A 105 8.03 -14.54 3.06
C SER A 105 9.34 -15.33 3.12
N ALA A 106 9.96 -15.62 1.97
CA ALA A 106 11.25 -16.31 1.91
C ALA A 106 12.39 -15.45 2.50
N ILE A 107 12.44 -14.15 2.18
CA ILE A 107 13.42 -13.21 2.74
C ILE A 107 13.27 -13.13 4.27
N LYS A 108 12.02 -13.06 4.76
CA LYS A 108 11.76 -13.01 6.20
C LYS A 108 12.22 -14.28 6.90
N SER A 109 11.86 -15.46 6.37
CA SER A 109 12.27 -16.74 6.95
C SER A 109 13.80 -16.92 6.97
N LEU A 110 14.51 -16.46 5.94
CA LEU A 110 15.97 -16.54 5.87
C LEU A 110 16.66 -15.59 6.85
N ASN A 111 16.09 -14.39 7.07
CA ASN A 111 16.58 -13.45 8.07
C ASN A 111 16.34 -13.95 9.50
N ASP A 112 15.18 -14.57 9.76
CA ASP A 112 14.86 -15.13 11.08
C ASP A 112 15.85 -16.26 11.46
N LEU A 113 16.25 -17.10 10.49
CA LEU A 113 17.30 -18.11 10.69
C LEU A 113 18.69 -17.51 10.93
N HIS A 114 18.97 -16.35 10.33
CA HIS A 114 20.22 -15.62 10.57
C HIS A 114 20.27 -15.02 11.98
N LEU A 115 19.11 -14.62 12.51
CA LEU A 115 18.95 -14.11 13.88
C LEU A 115 18.98 -15.23 14.93
N GLU A 116 18.42 -16.41 14.63
CA GLU A 116 18.47 -17.58 15.53
C GLU A 116 19.90 -18.12 15.74
N SER A 117 20.81 -17.87 14.80
CA SER A 117 22.25 -18.21 14.96
C SER A 117 23.00 -17.29 15.94
N ALA A 118 22.42 -16.12 16.27
CA ALA A 118 22.99 -15.17 17.23
C ALA A 118 22.46 -15.35 18.67
N ASP A 119 21.35 -16.07 18.86
CA ASP A 119 20.66 -16.18 20.15
C ASP A 119 21.00 -17.44 20.98
N ILE A 120 21.93 -18.29 20.52
CA ILE A 120 22.52 -19.35 21.38
C ILE A 120 23.68 -18.78 22.21
N ASN A 121 23.46 -17.70 22.96
CA ASN A 121 24.33 -17.38 24.09
C ASN A 121 23.74 -16.39 25.10
N LEU A 122 22.47 -16.50 25.50
CA LEU A 122 22.06 -15.92 26.78
C LEU A 122 20.79 -16.54 27.36
N ASP A 123 20.84 -17.83 27.66
CA ASP A 123 19.89 -18.43 28.60
C ASP A 123 20.61 -18.72 29.92
N SER A 124 20.72 -17.70 30.78
CA SER A 124 20.66 -17.96 32.22
C SER A 124 20.22 -16.72 33.00
N VAL A 125 19.11 -16.92 33.71
CA VAL A 125 18.61 -16.17 34.88
C VAL A 125 17.55 -15.10 34.59
N VAL A 126 16.33 -15.63 34.44
CA VAL A 126 15.06 -15.05 34.90
C VAL A 126 15.16 -14.53 36.34
N SER A 127 14.76 -13.29 36.60
CA SER A 127 13.64 -12.93 37.51
C SER A 127 13.43 -11.39 37.61
N LYS A 128 12.24 -10.95 37.19
CA LYS A 128 11.56 -9.68 37.55
C LYS A 128 10.95 -9.79 38.97
N PRO A 129 10.28 -8.76 39.54
CA PRO A 129 10.52 -7.30 39.49
C PRO A 129 10.44 -6.67 40.91
N GLU A 130 10.79 -5.38 41.07
CA GLU A 130 9.88 -4.35 41.64
C GLU A 130 10.53 -2.97 41.77
N ASN A 131 9.63 -2.00 41.79
CA ASN A 131 9.72 -0.55 41.65
C ASN A 131 10.21 0.13 42.94
N GLY A 132 10.89 1.29 42.87
CA GLY A 132 10.98 2.17 44.04
C GLY A 132 12.12 3.19 44.11
N SER A 133 11.79 4.41 43.69
CA SER A 133 12.27 5.70 44.22
C SER A 133 13.70 6.17 43.99
N GLU A 134 13.74 7.34 43.36
CA GLU A 134 14.75 8.40 43.44
C GLU A 134 15.29 8.61 44.86
N THR A 135 16.60 8.88 44.97
CA THR A 135 17.10 10.00 45.80
C THR A 135 18.44 10.51 45.27
N ASN A 136 18.45 11.83 45.13
CA ASN A 136 19.52 12.76 44.80
C ASN A 136 20.51 12.88 45.98
N VAL A 137 21.83 12.94 45.75
CA VAL A 137 22.76 13.61 46.68
C VAL A 137 23.84 14.41 45.94
N HIS A 138 23.82 15.69 46.30
CA HIS A 138 24.61 16.84 45.91
C HIS A 138 26.04 16.79 46.48
N ILE A 139 27.03 17.33 45.76
CA ILE A 139 28.30 17.76 46.36
C ILE A 139 28.55 19.23 45.99
N SER A 140 28.51 20.09 47.00
CA SER A 140 29.13 21.42 46.98
C SER A 140 29.97 21.61 48.24
N THR A 141 31.26 21.81 48.00
CA THR A 141 32.17 22.86 48.50
C THR A 141 32.21 23.26 49.99
N GLU A 142 33.44 23.16 50.51
CA GLU A 142 34.24 24.22 51.18
C GLU A 142 34.33 24.37 52.71
N GLY A 143 35.56 24.76 53.10
CA GLY A 143 36.08 25.16 54.43
C GLY A 143 37.48 24.55 54.65
N ILE A 144 38.62 25.16 54.28
CA ILE A 144 39.31 26.43 54.63
C ILE A 144 39.60 26.61 56.14
N MET A 145 40.90 26.56 56.51
CA MET A 145 41.73 27.62 57.14
C MET A 145 42.98 26.99 57.79
N ASN A 146 44.22 27.25 57.35
CA ASN A 146 45.05 28.48 57.35
C ASN A 146 45.82 28.73 58.66
N ASN A 147 47.16 28.72 58.58
CA ASN A 147 48.11 29.82 58.93
C ASN A 147 49.56 29.27 59.07
N SER A 148 50.50 29.56 58.15
CA SER A 148 51.46 30.71 58.07
C SER A 148 52.50 30.74 59.21
N GLY A 149 53.76 30.31 59.00
CA GLY A 149 54.95 31.08 58.50
C GLY A 149 55.98 31.24 59.65
N PRO A 150 57.26 31.69 59.50
CA PRO A 150 58.04 32.13 58.33
C PRO A 150 59.52 31.59 58.27
N ASP A 151 60.24 32.04 57.23
CA ASP A 151 61.71 32.12 56.97
C ASP A 151 62.76 31.42 57.84
N GLY A 152 63.73 30.82 57.15
CA GLY A 152 65.07 30.49 57.65
C GLY A 152 66.01 30.06 56.52
N ASP A 153 66.89 30.98 56.10
CA ASP A 153 68.07 30.68 55.29
C ASP A 153 68.93 29.58 55.94
N ALA A 154 69.30 28.55 55.19
CA ALA A 154 70.54 27.80 55.43
C ALA A 154 70.91 26.92 54.22
N GLU A 155 72.00 27.34 53.58
CA GLU A 155 73.10 26.47 53.15
C GLU A 155 72.87 25.40 52.08
N ASN A 156 73.29 25.81 50.88
CA ASN A 156 74.00 25.02 49.89
C ASN A 156 74.92 23.93 50.51
N VAL A 157 74.54 22.65 50.42
CA VAL A 157 75.45 21.51 50.63
C VAL A 157 75.16 20.41 49.61
N HIS A 158 76.03 20.36 48.59
CA HIS A 158 76.57 19.20 47.90
C HIS A 158 75.66 18.02 47.48
N GLY A 159 75.59 17.84 46.16
CA GLY A 159 75.84 16.53 45.54
C GLY A 159 74.60 15.78 45.07
N ALA A 160 74.15 16.05 43.86
CA ALA A 160 73.54 14.99 43.06
C ALA A 160 74.60 13.90 42.87
N GLU A 161 74.59 12.85 43.70
CA GLU A 161 75.25 11.59 43.33
C GLU A 161 74.50 11.07 42.11
N SER A 162 75.05 11.33 40.93
CA SER A 162 74.61 10.71 39.69
C SER A 162 74.85 9.21 39.83
N PHE A 163 73.85 8.48 40.32
CA PHE A 163 73.91 7.03 40.39
C PHE A 163 74.11 6.47 38.97
N PRO A 164 74.96 5.44 38.81
CA PRO A 164 75.17 4.81 37.51
C PRO A 164 73.84 4.46 36.83
N THR A 165 73.68 4.83 35.57
CA THR A 165 72.43 4.64 34.83
C THR A 165 72.49 3.41 33.92
N CYS A 166 73.69 3.06 33.45
CA CYS A 166 73.95 1.91 32.59
C CYS A 166 74.75 0.82 33.31
N GLY A 167 74.60 -0.43 32.88
CA GLY A 167 75.27 -1.59 33.50
C GLY A 167 76.79 -1.48 33.51
N SER A 168 77.40 -0.83 32.51
CA SER A 168 78.85 -0.60 32.46
C SER A 168 79.35 0.29 33.59
N GLU A 169 78.60 1.34 33.94
CA GLU A 169 78.96 2.28 35.01
C GLU A 169 78.81 1.62 36.39
N TRP A 170 77.82 0.74 36.57
CA TRP A 170 77.70 -0.07 37.78
C TRP A 170 78.86 -1.07 37.94
N VAL A 171 79.27 -1.71 36.83
CA VAL A 171 80.44 -2.61 36.81
C VAL A 171 81.72 -1.84 37.13
N GLU A 172 81.91 -0.64 36.58
CA GLU A 172 83.06 0.20 36.88
C GLU A 172 83.08 0.68 38.34
N LEU A 173 81.92 1.09 38.88
CA LEU A 173 81.80 1.48 40.28
C LEU A 173 82.13 0.30 41.21
N PHE A 174 81.62 -0.89 40.88
CA PHE A 174 81.90 -2.12 41.62
C PHE A 174 83.39 -2.47 41.60
N VAL A 175 84.01 -2.48 40.41
CA VAL A 175 85.45 -2.78 40.25
C VAL A 175 86.31 -1.75 40.99
N ARG A 176 85.96 -0.47 40.91
CA ARG A 176 86.66 0.63 41.60
C ARG A 176 86.61 0.49 43.12
N GLU A 177 85.42 0.21 43.67
CA GLU A 177 85.27 -0.01 45.12
C GLU A 177 86.04 -1.24 45.59
N MET A 178 86.08 -2.31 44.77
CA MET A 178 86.83 -3.51 45.08
C MET A 178 88.36 -3.32 45.01
N MET A 179 88.85 -2.52 44.06
CA MET A 179 90.27 -2.20 43.94
C MET A 179 90.80 -1.33 45.08
N ASN A 180 89.92 -0.59 45.75
CA ASN A 180 90.26 0.27 46.88
C ASN A 180 90.08 -0.41 48.25
N ALA A 181 89.72 -1.70 48.28
CA ALA A 181 89.56 -2.43 49.51
C ALA A 181 90.92 -2.77 50.15
N THR A 182 90.99 -2.62 51.47
CA THR A 182 92.24 -2.87 52.23
C THR A 182 92.37 -4.31 52.71
N ASP A 183 91.25 -5.01 52.88
CA ASP A 183 91.16 -6.43 53.20
C ASP A 183 89.84 -7.03 52.67
N MET A 184 89.64 -8.34 52.88
CA MET A 184 88.47 -9.08 52.39
C MET A 184 87.15 -8.68 53.08
N ASP A 185 87.22 -8.19 54.33
CA ASP A 185 86.03 -7.79 55.08
C ASP A 185 85.57 -6.38 54.65
N ASP A 186 86.52 -5.47 54.38
CA ASP A 186 86.27 -4.17 53.76
C ASP A 186 85.70 -4.33 52.34
N ALA A 187 86.25 -5.24 51.53
CA ALA A 187 85.75 -5.56 50.20
C ALA A 187 84.28 -6.05 50.23
N ARG A 188 83.94 -6.92 51.21
CA ARG A 188 82.58 -7.42 51.41
C ARG A 188 81.62 -6.31 51.84
N ALA A 189 82.06 -5.44 52.74
CA ALA A 189 81.27 -4.30 53.21
C ALA A 189 81.00 -3.31 52.05
N ARG A 190 82.01 -3.00 51.23
CA ARG A 190 81.89 -2.16 50.03
C ARG A 190 80.95 -2.77 49.00
N THR A 191 81.13 -4.06 48.68
CA THR A 191 80.25 -4.81 47.79
C THR A 191 78.79 -4.75 48.24
N SER A 192 78.53 -4.99 49.53
CA SER A 192 77.18 -4.99 50.08
C SER A 192 76.52 -3.61 49.93
N ARG A 193 77.26 -2.52 50.17
CA ARG A 193 76.76 -1.15 49.95
C ARG A 193 76.46 -0.87 48.48
N VAL A 194 77.35 -1.26 47.56
CA VAL A 194 77.13 -1.07 46.11
C VAL A 194 75.92 -1.85 45.62
N LEU A 195 75.74 -3.09 46.08
CA LEU A 195 74.58 -3.93 45.72
C LEU A 195 73.26 -3.40 46.30
N GLU A 196 73.25 -2.92 47.55
CA GLU A 196 72.06 -2.31 48.16
C GLU A 196 71.63 -1.04 47.40
N VAL A 197 72.61 -0.23 46.97
CA VAL A 197 72.38 0.98 46.18
C VAL A 197 71.90 0.63 44.76
N LEU A 198 72.44 -0.43 44.15
CA LEU A 198 71.96 -0.98 42.87
C LEU A 198 70.51 -1.49 42.99
N GLU A 199 70.18 -2.26 44.03
CA GLU A 199 68.83 -2.77 44.25
C GLU A 199 67.82 -1.63 44.42
N LYS A 200 68.13 -0.64 45.26
CA LYS A 200 67.30 0.57 45.43
C LYS A 200 67.13 1.32 44.11
N SER A 201 68.18 1.44 43.31
CA SER A 201 68.12 2.07 41.98
C SER A 201 67.23 1.28 41.01
N ILE A 202 67.36 -0.04 40.94
CA ILE A 202 66.54 -0.91 40.08
C ILE A 202 65.07 -0.85 40.49
N VAL A 203 64.77 -0.98 41.78
CA VAL A 203 63.38 -0.97 42.29
C VAL A 203 62.74 0.40 42.04
N SER A 204 63.46 1.49 42.30
CA SER A 204 62.99 2.86 42.02
C SER A 204 62.69 3.06 40.54
N ARG A 205 63.60 2.64 39.66
CA ARG A 205 63.44 2.76 38.20
C ARG A 205 62.30 1.89 37.67
N ALA A 206 62.23 0.63 38.07
CA ALA A 206 61.15 -0.28 37.66
C ALA A 206 59.78 0.22 38.15
N GLY A 207 59.70 0.76 39.37
CA GLY A 207 58.49 1.39 39.91
C GLY A 207 58.08 2.63 39.12
N ALA A 208 59.02 3.50 38.78
CA ALA A 208 58.78 4.69 37.95
C ALA A 208 58.32 4.32 36.53
N GLU A 209 58.94 3.33 35.90
CA GLU A 209 58.55 2.83 34.57
C GLU A 209 57.15 2.19 34.58
N ALA A 210 56.82 1.40 35.60
CA ALA A 210 55.49 0.80 35.76
C ALA A 210 54.42 1.88 35.96
N MET A 211 54.70 2.89 36.79
CA MET A 211 53.79 4.02 37.03
C MET A 211 53.59 4.86 35.77
N GLN A 212 54.65 5.10 35.00
CA GLN A 212 54.56 5.81 33.73
C GLN A 212 53.75 5.04 32.68
N ARG A 213 53.95 3.72 32.56
CA ARG A 213 53.15 2.85 31.68
C ARG A 213 51.68 2.86 32.06
N PHE A 214 51.38 2.64 33.34
CA PHE A 214 50.01 2.69 33.85
C PHE A 214 49.36 4.06 33.61
N HIS A 215 50.08 5.15 33.86
CA HIS A 215 49.57 6.50 33.60
C HIS A 215 49.26 6.72 32.11
N LYS A 216 50.13 6.25 31.21
CA LYS A 216 49.92 6.35 29.75
C LYS A 216 48.70 5.56 29.29
N GLU A 217 48.52 4.34 29.79
CA GLU A 217 47.35 3.51 29.49
C GLU A 217 46.06 4.17 29.99
N ASN A 218 46.05 4.69 31.23
CA ASN A 218 44.88 5.40 31.77
C ASN A 218 44.53 6.66 30.97
N MET A 219 45.53 7.43 30.54
CA MET A 219 45.29 8.60 29.68
C MET A 219 44.68 8.20 28.34
N MET A 220 45.18 7.12 27.72
CA MET A 220 44.64 6.61 26.45
C MET A 220 43.21 6.06 26.60
N LEU A 221 42.93 5.29 27.65
CA LEU A 221 41.59 4.78 27.93
C LEU A 221 40.60 5.93 28.17
N LYS A 222 41.03 6.97 28.92
CA LYS A 222 40.19 8.13 29.18
C LYS A 222 39.82 8.86 27.88
N GLU A 223 40.78 9.05 26.98
CA GLU A 223 40.54 9.66 25.67
C GLU A 223 39.56 8.83 24.82
N GLN A 224 39.70 7.50 24.79
CA GLN A 224 38.77 6.62 24.08
C GLN A 224 37.35 6.69 24.66
N VAL A 225 37.20 6.73 25.99
CA VAL A 225 35.89 6.86 26.63
C VAL A 225 35.25 8.20 26.29
N GLU A 226 36.01 9.30 26.27
CA GLU A 226 35.49 10.61 25.87
C GLU A 226 34.99 10.63 24.41
N VAL A 227 35.72 9.97 23.50
CA VAL A 227 35.29 9.81 22.10
C VAL A 227 33.99 9.00 22.01
N LEU A 228 33.92 7.84 22.69
CA LEU A 228 32.73 6.99 22.69
C LEU A 228 31.50 7.71 23.27
N LEU A 229 31.68 8.52 24.31
CA LEU A 229 30.60 9.34 24.88
C LEU A 229 30.12 10.39 23.86
N GLY A 230 31.03 11.00 23.10
CA GLY A 230 30.71 11.93 22.03
C GLY A 230 29.89 11.27 20.91
N GLU A 231 30.31 10.10 20.44
CA GLU A 231 29.61 9.32 19.42
C GLU A 231 28.22 8.87 19.91
N ASN A 232 28.12 8.41 21.17
CA ASN A 232 26.84 8.02 21.76
C ASN A 232 25.84 9.18 21.83
N ALA A 233 26.32 10.40 22.11
CA ALA A 233 25.49 11.61 22.08
C ALA A 233 24.99 11.94 20.66
N ILE A 234 25.82 11.72 19.63
CA ILE A 234 25.41 11.89 18.22
C ILE A 234 24.33 10.86 17.87
N LEU A 235 24.54 9.59 18.21
CA LEU A 235 23.59 8.51 17.95
C LEU A 235 22.24 8.77 18.65
N LYS A 236 22.24 9.20 19.91
CA LYS A 236 21.01 9.55 20.64
C LYS A 236 20.23 10.66 19.94
N ARG A 237 20.90 11.69 19.42
CA ARG A 237 20.25 12.75 18.64
C ARG A 237 19.68 12.22 17.33
N ALA A 238 20.42 11.37 16.62
CA ALA A 238 19.95 10.79 15.37
C ALA A 238 18.69 9.92 15.57
N VAL A 239 18.67 9.09 16.63
CA VAL A 239 17.50 8.26 16.96
C VAL A 239 16.29 9.10 17.34
N ALA A 240 16.48 10.17 18.12
CA ALA A 240 15.38 11.07 18.47
C ALA A 240 14.76 11.75 17.23
N ILE A 241 15.61 12.20 16.29
CA ILE A 241 15.15 12.78 15.02
C ILE A 241 14.40 11.73 14.19
N GLN A 242 14.95 10.52 14.07
CA GLN A 242 14.30 9.43 13.31
C GLN A 242 12.92 9.08 13.88
N HIS A 243 12.81 9.04 15.21
CA HIS A 243 11.53 8.78 15.88
C HIS A 243 10.50 9.87 15.58
N GLU A 244 10.88 11.15 15.67
CA GLU A 244 9.95 12.25 15.37
C GLU A 244 9.55 12.24 13.88
N CYS A 245 10.48 11.97 12.97
CA CYS A 245 10.17 11.82 11.55
C CYS A 245 9.22 10.65 11.27
N GLN A 246 9.40 9.51 11.95
CA GLN A 246 8.51 8.35 11.81
C GLN A 246 7.10 8.69 12.30
N LYS A 247 7.00 9.37 13.44
CA LYS A 247 5.72 9.82 13.99
C LYS A 247 5.00 10.77 13.03
N GLU A 248 5.68 11.77 12.48
CA GLU A 248 5.10 12.66 11.46
C GLU A 248 4.63 11.89 10.21
N TYR A 249 5.38 10.86 9.79
CA TYR A 249 5.02 10.02 8.66
C TYR A 249 3.73 9.22 8.94
N ASP A 250 3.62 8.64 10.14
CA ASP A 250 2.46 7.87 10.54
C ASP A 250 1.20 8.76 10.63
N GLU A 251 1.34 9.97 11.17
CA GLU A 251 0.27 10.98 11.19
C GLU A 251 -0.18 11.36 9.76
N ARG A 252 0.75 11.69 8.86
CA ARG A 252 0.44 11.99 7.44
C ARG A 252 -0.20 10.79 6.73
N SER A 253 0.21 9.57 7.06
CA SER A 253 -0.36 8.35 6.49
C SER A 253 -1.83 8.18 6.91
N GLN A 254 -2.16 8.47 8.17
CA GLN A 254 -3.54 8.46 8.66
C GLN A 254 -4.40 9.53 7.98
N GLU A 255 -3.88 10.75 7.83
CA GLU A 255 -4.57 11.83 7.09
C GLU A 255 -4.85 11.43 5.64
N LEU A 256 -3.88 10.79 4.98
CA LEU A 256 -4.03 10.31 3.61
C LEU A 256 -5.08 9.20 3.49
N GLN A 257 -5.17 8.30 4.48
CA GLN A 257 -6.24 7.30 4.53
C GLN A 257 -7.61 7.95 4.72
N HIS A 258 -7.73 8.93 5.61
CA HIS A 258 -8.97 9.67 5.81
C HIS A 258 -9.39 10.40 4.53
N LEU A 259 -8.45 11.08 3.86
CA LEU A 259 -8.72 11.77 2.59
C LEU A 259 -9.16 10.80 1.49
N LYS A 260 -8.53 9.62 1.37
CA LYS A 260 -8.96 8.58 0.44
C LYS A 260 -10.41 8.17 0.68
N GLN A 261 -10.80 7.95 1.93
CA GLN A 261 -12.19 7.60 2.26
C GLN A 261 -13.16 8.72 1.88
N LEU A 262 -12.80 9.97 2.16
CA LEU A 262 -13.61 11.14 1.83
C LEU A 262 -13.77 11.31 0.31
N VAL A 263 -12.70 11.12 -0.46
CA VAL A 263 -12.75 11.16 -1.93
C VAL A 263 -13.67 10.06 -2.46
N SER A 264 -13.57 8.82 -1.96
CA SER A 264 -14.48 7.74 -2.37
C SER A 264 -15.94 8.06 -2.02
N GLN A 265 -16.20 8.68 -0.87
CA GLN A 265 -17.54 9.10 -0.49
C GLN A 265 -18.09 10.17 -1.46
N TYR A 266 -17.31 11.21 -1.77
CA TYR A 266 -17.72 12.25 -2.71
C TYR A 266 -17.89 11.73 -4.14
N GLN A 267 -17.05 10.79 -4.58
CA GLN A 267 -17.20 10.13 -5.87
C GLN A 267 -18.55 9.38 -5.98
N GLU A 268 -18.96 8.70 -4.91
CA GLU A 268 -20.24 8.01 -4.89
C GLU A 268 -21.43 8.99 -4.88
N GLN A 269 -21.31 10.09 -4.13
CA GLN A 269 -22.29 11.17 -4.16
C GLN A 269 -22.40 11.80 -5.55
N LEU A 270 -21.27 12.08 -6.21
CA LEU A 270 -21.23 12.59 -7.57
C LEU A 270 -21.89 11.62 -8.55
N ARG A 271 -21.58 10.32 -8.50
CA ARG A 271 -22.26 9.32 -9.34
C ARG A 271 -23.77 9.29 -9.13
N THR A 272 -24.21 9.44 -7.89
CA THR A 272 -25.65 9.50 -7.56
C THR A 272 -26.29 10.73 -8.20
N LEU A 273 -25.63 11.89 -8.10
CA LEU A 273 -26.09 13.13 -8.71
C LEU A 273 -26.06 13.07 -10.24
N GLU A 274 -25.02 12.47 -10.83
CA GLU A 274 -24.86 12.30 -12.28
C GLU A 274 -25.89 11.35 -12.88
N SER A 275 -26.26 10.29 -12.15
CA SER A 275 -27.26 9.33 -12.61
C SER A 275 -28.70 9.78 -12.39
N GLY A 276 -28.98 10.83 -11.59
CA GLY A 276 -30.31 11.44 -11.46
C GLY A 276 -31.39 10.63 -10.72
N GLY A 277 -31.12 9.36 -10.40
CA GLY A 277 -32.12 8.43 -9.85
C GLY A 277 -32.28 8.46 -8.32
N PRO A 278 -33.31 7.77 -7.79
CA PRO A 278 -33.56 7.70 -6.35
C PRO A 278 -32.50 6.87 -5.61
N THR A 279 -32.34 7.14 -4.32
CA THR A 279 -31.51 6.33 -3.42
C THR A 279 -32.36 5.55 -2.42
N TRP A 280 -31.89 4.34 -2.09
CA TRP A 280 -32.51 3.51 -1.06
C TRP A 280 -31.51 2.53 -0.45
N GLU A 281 -31.76 2.17 0.81
CA GLU A 281 -30.99 1.14 1.48
C GLU A 281 -31.39 -0.24 0.96
N VAL A 282 -30.43 -1.01 0.48
CA VAL A 282 -30.66 -2.36 -0.05
C VAL A 282 -30.63 -3.37 1.09
N GLU A 283 -31.64 -4.24 1.15
CA GLU A 283 -31.66 -5.35 2.10
C GLU A 283 -30.62 -6.42 1.73
N VAL A 284 -29.83 -6.82 2.73
CA VAL A 284 -28.74 -7.81 2.62
C VAL A 284 -29.08 -9.09 3.38
N GLY A 285 -28.35 -10.17 3.09
CA GLY A 285 -28.48 -11.46 3.82
C GLY A 285 -29.02 -12.63 3.01
N ARG A 286 -29.37 -12.43 1.72
CA ARG A 286 -29.72 -13.53 0.81
C ARG A 286 -28.50 -14.45 0.58
N LYS A 287 -28.76 -15.75 0.53
CA LYS A 287 -27.77 -16.79 0.18
C LYS A 287 -27.94 -17.23 -1.28
N ASP A 288 -26.88 -17.78 -1.86
CA ASP A 288 -26.86 -18.28 -3.23
C ASP A 288 -27.61 -19.62 -3.34
N SER A 289 -28.33 -19.81 -4.44
CA SER A 289 -29.03 -21.07 -4.75
C SER A 289 -28.03 -22.20 -5.03
N LEU A 290 -28.39 -23.45 -4.72
CA LEU A 290 -27.59 -24.63 -5.12
C LEU A 290 -27.91 -25.11 -6.55
N THR A 291 -28.94 -24.57 -7.19
CA THR A 291 -29.36 -24.96 -8.54
C THR A 291 -29.67 -23.75 -9.42
N ALA A 292 -29.60 -23.96 -10.74
CA ALA A 292 -30.03 -22.97 -11.74
C ALA A 292 -31.39 -23.36 -12.36
N GLY A 293 -32.23 -22.38 -12.68
CA GLY A 293 -33.60 -22.59 -13.15
C GLY A 293 -33.85 -22.16 -14.59
N ARG A 294 -33.32 -22.89 -15.59
CA ARG A 294 -33.49 -22.53 -17.02
C ARG A 294 -34.96 -22.54 -17.48
N SER A 295 -35.71 -23.57 -17.11
CA SER A 295 -37.14 -23.67 -17.46
C SER A 295 -37.96 -22.57 -16.79
N ILE A 296 -37.67 -22.28 -15.52
CA ILE A 296 -38.30 -21.20 -14.77
C ILE A 296 -37.99 -19.85 -15.43
N ALA A 297 -36.74 -19.57 -15.77
CA ALA A 297 -36.34 -18.33 -16.45
C ALA A 297 -37.12 -18.11 -17.77
N ASN A 298 -37.22 -19.15 -18.61
CA ASN A 298 -37.99 -19.08 -19.86
C ASN A 298 -39.50 -18.84 -19.63
N ALA A 299 -40.05 -19.37 -18.54
CA ALA A 299 -41.46 -19.21 -18.21
C ALA A 299 -41.77 -17.86 -17.52
N THR A 300 -40.89 -17.35 -16.67
CA THR A 300 -41.19 -16.21 -15.79
C THR A 300 -40.69 -14.88 -16.32
N ILE A 301 -39.59 -14.84 -17.07
CA ILE A 301 -39.05 -13.57 -17.59
C ILE A 301 -39.95 -13.09 -18.75
N PRO A 302 -40.43 -11.83 -18.73
CA PRO A 302 -41.19 -11.29 -19.84
C PRO A 302 -40.32 -11.09 -21.09
N ALA A 303 -40.88 -11.38 -22.27
CA ALA A 303 -40.26 -11.05 -23.55
C ALA A 303 -40.52 -9.57 -23.91
N PRO A 304 -39.65 -8.92 -24.71
CA PRO A 304 -39.87 -7.53 -25.15
C PRO A 304 -41.10 -7.36 -26.05
N THR A 305 -41.70 -8.46 -26.52
CA THR A 305 -42.92 -8.50 -27.34
C THR A 305 -44.19 -8.81 -26.54
N SER A 306 -44.09 -8.95 -25.21
CA SER A 306 -45.25 -9.31 -24.36
C SER A 306 -46.28 -8.19 -24.34
N ASP A 307 -47.57 -8.54 -24.41
CA ASP A 307 -48.67 -7.60 -24.20
C ASP A 307 -48.87 -7.27 -22.70
N VAL A 308 -49.65 -6.22 -22.40
CA VAL A 308 -49.88 -5.76 -21.02
C VAL A 308 -50.48 -6.86 -20.14
N ALA A 309 -51.40 -7.67 -20.67
CA ALA A 309 -52.04 -8.74 -19.91
C ALA A 309 -51.00 -9.79 -19.46
N THR A 310 -50.09 -10.17 -20.35
CA THR A 310 -48.99 -11.09 -20.09
C THR A 310 -48.00 -10.49 -19.08
N LEU A 311 -47.65 -9.21 -19.22
CA LEU A 311 -46.76 -8.51 -18.29
C LEU A 311 -47.35 -8.50 -16.88
N VAL A 312 -48.60 -8.05 -16.74
CA VAL A 312 -49.32 -8.00 -15.46
C VAL A 312 -49.40 -9.38 -14.82
N GLN A 313 -49.72 -10.42 -15.60
CA GLN A 313 -49.82 -11.78 -15.07
C GLN A 313 -48.46 -12.31 -14.59
N LYS A 314 -47.37 -12.09 -15.34
CA LYS A 314 -46.02 -12.54 -14.95
C LYS A 314 -45.55 -11.87 -13.65
N PHE A 315 -45.81 -10.58 -13.47
CA PHE A 315 -45.48 -9.86 -12.23
C PHE A 315 -46.34 -10.34 -11.06
N ARG A 316 -47.65 -10.52 -11.26
CA ARG A 316 -48.56 -11.06 -10.24
C ARG A 316 -48.18 -12.46 -9.79
N ASN A 317 -47.68 -13.31 -10.69
CA ASN A 317 -47.18 -14.64 -10.34
C ASN A 317 -45.96 -14.62 -9.40
N LEU A 318 -45.26 -13.49 -9.33
CA LEU A 318 -44.17 -13.23 -8.38
C LEU A 318 -44.62 -12.45 -7.14
N GLY A 319 -45.92 -12.16 -7.00
CA GLY A 319 -46.45 -11.33 -5.92
C GLY A 319 -46.20 -9.83 -6.09
N LEU A 320 -45.85 -9.39 -7.30
CA LEU A 320 -45.69 -7.97 -7.63
C LEU A 320 -46.99 -7.42 -8.25
N SER A 321 -47.38 -6.22 -7.83
CA SER A 321 -48.58 -5.53 -8.31
C SER A 321 -48.38 -4.95 -9.72
N PRO A 322 -49.45 -4.56 -10.44
CA PRO A 322 -49.31 -3.84 -11.69
C PRO A 322 -48.58 -2.49 -11.54
N LYS A 323 -48.71 -1.84 -10.37
CA LYS A 323 -47.90 -0.66 -10.04
C LYS A 323 -46.40 -0.98 -10.00
N ASP A 324 -46.02 -2.10 -9.38
CA ASP A 324 -44.62 -2.55 -9.37
C ASP A 324 -44.10 -2.77 -10.79
N MET A 325 -44.91 -3.40 -11.64
CA MET A 325 -44.57 -3.63 -13.04
C MET A 325 -44.32 -2.32 -13.78
N VAL A 326 -45.25 -1.35 -13.71
CA VAL A 326 -45.09 -0.07 -14.41
C VAL A 326 -43.88 0.69 -13.88
N ALA A 327 -43.72 0.79 -12.56
CA ALA A 327 -42.59 1.47 -11.95
C ALA A 327 -41.26 0.81 -12.39
N LEU A 328 -41.13 -0.52 -12.28
CA LEU A 328 -39.91 -1.24 -12.64
C LEU A 328 -39.59 -1.19 -14.14
N SER A 329 -40.60 -1.08 -15.01
CA SER A 329 -40.39 -0.80 -16.44
C SER A 329 -39.70 0.54 -16.67
N GLY A 330 -39.87 1.52 -15.78
CA GLY A 330 -39.13 2.78 -15.77
C GLY A 330 -37.61 2.64 -15.71
N ALA A 331 -37.07 1.47 -15.33
CA ALA A 331 -35.63 1.20 -15.43
C ALA A 331 -35.10 1.30 -16.87
N HIS A 332 -35.96 1.24 -17.89
CA HIS A 332 -35.61 1.46 -19.29
C HIS A 332 -35.31 2.92 -19.64
N THR A 333 -35.40 3.87 -18.69
CA THR A 333 -34.85 5.23 -18.85
C THR A 333 -33.33 5.23 -19.12
N ILE A 334 -32.62 4.15 -18.76
CA ILE A 334 -31.20 3.96 -19.07
C ILE A 334 -30.95 2.63 -19.78
N GLY A 335 -29.89 2.60 -20.59
CA GLY A 335 -29.39 1.38 -21.23
C GLY A 335 -29.70 1.27 -22.71
N LYS A 336 -29.49 0.07 -23.27
CA LYS A 336 -29.58 -0.20 -24.70
C LYS A 336 -30.28 -1.53 -24.98
N ALA A 337 -30.97 -1.61 -26.12
CA ALA A 337 -31.53 -2.83 -26.65
C ALA A 337 -30.99 -3.13 -28.05
N ARG A 338 -30.92 -4.41 -28.41
CA ARG A 338 -30.56 -4.84 -29.78
C ARG A 338 -31.78 -4.74 -30.69
N CYS A 339 -31.57 -4.45 -31.97
CA CYS A 339 -32.62 -4.44 -33.00
C CYS A 339 -33.51 -5.69 -32.99
N SER A 340 -32.95 -6.87 -32.76
CA SER A 340 -33.70 -8.13 -32.59
C SER A 340 -34.77 -8.11 -31.49
N SER A 341 -34.69 -7.19 -30.52
CA SER A 341 -35.66 -7.08 -29.41
C SER A 341 -36.89 -6.24 -29.78
N PHE A 342 -36.80 -5.38 -30.80
CA PHE A 342 -37.86 -4.43 -31.16
C PHE A 342 -38.18 -4.36 -32.67
N ASN A 343 -37.52 -5.15 -33.52
CA ASN A 343 -37.76 -5.15 -34.96
C ASN A 343 -39.22 -5.47 -35.36
N SER A 344 -39.95 -6.20 -34.52
CA SER A 344 -41.39 -6.47 -34.69
C SER A 344 -42.23 -5.18 -34.70
N ARG A 345 -41.77 -4.12 -34.01
CA ARG A 345 -42.39 -2.79 -34.00
C ARG A 345 -42.21 -2.05 -35.33
N LEU A 346 -41.16 -2.38 -36.08
CA LEU A 346 -40.79 -1.71 -37.34
C LEU A 346 -41.65 -2.18 -38.53
N GLY A 347 -42.35 -3.31 -38.40
CA GLY A 347 -43.06 -4.01 -39.49
C GLY A 347 -44.51 -3.57 -39.75
N GLY A 348 -45.01 -2.49 -39.14
CA GLY A 348 -46.29 -1.89 -39.51
C GLY A 348 -47.56 -2.51 -38.89
N GLY A 349 -47.54 -2.77 -37.59
CA GLY A 349 -48.77 -3.05 -36.82
C GLY A 349 -49.36 -1.77 -36.23
N ASN A 350 -50.39 -1.19 -36.88
CA ASN A 350 -51.18 -0.05 -36.39
C ASN A 350 -51.73 -0.30 -34.98
N SER A 351 -50.97 0.07 -33.96
CA SER A 351 -51.33 -0.13 -32.55
C SER A 351 -51.21 1.19 -31.78
N GLY A 352 -51.92 2.24 -32.23
CA GLY A 352 -52.21 3.46 -31.48
C GLY A 352 -51.02 4.35 -31.07
N ASN A 353 -51.15 5.67 -31.29
CA ASN A 353 -50.22 6.73 -30.89
C ASN A 353 -48.73 6.37 -31.09
N VAL A 354 -48.33 6.26 -32.36
CA VAL A 354 -46.97 5.87 -32.77
C VAL A 354 -46.33 7.03 -33.49
N ASP A 355 -45.12 7.42 -33.08
CA ASP A 355 -44.34 8.42 -33.81
C ASP A 355 -43.69 7.80 -35.06
N LEU A 356 -44.10 8.28 -36.23
CA LEU A 356 -43.67 7.73 -37.51
C LEU A 356 -42.22 8.09 -37.85
N GLU A 357 -41.74 9.25 -37.42
CA GLU A 357 -40.37 9.71 -37.69
C GLU A 357 -39.37 8.90 -36.87
N PHE A 358 -39.69 8.67 -35.59
CA PHE A 358 -38.98 7.77 -34.70
C PHE A 358 -38.88 6.35 -35.28
N LEU A 359 -39.99 5.78 -35.76
CA LEU A 359 -39.96 4.46 -36.39
C LEU A 359 -39.08 4.40 -37.64
N GLN A 360 -39.10 5.44 -38.48
CA GLN A 360 -38.23 5.52 -39.66
C GLN A 360 -36.75 5.57 -39.25
N SER A 361 -36.41 6.34 -38.20
CA SER A 361 -35.05 6.40 -37.67
C SER A 361 -34.57 5.03 -37.18
N LEU A 362 -35.43 4.28 -36.49
CA LEU A 362 -35.12 2.93 -36.02
C LEU A 362 -35.02 1.91 -37.17
N GLN A 363 -35.85 2.04 -38.21
CA GLN A 363 -35.74 1.22 -39.43
C GLN A 363 -34.37 1.42 -40.09
N GLN A 364 -33.92 2.67 -40.23
CA GLN A 364 -32.61 2.96 -40.78
C GLN A 364 -31.49 2.36 -39.91
N LEU A 365 -31.54 2.56 -38.59
CA LEU A 365 -30.56 2.00 -37.66
C LEU A 365 -30.47 0.47 -37.72
N CYS A 366 -31.61 -0.21 -37.85
CA CYS A 366 -31.68 -1.67 -37.87
C CYS A 366 -31.48 -2.30 -39.26
N SER A 367 -31.30 -1.48 -40.30
CA SER A 367 -31.06 -1.95 -41.67
C SER A 367 -29.72 -2.67 -41.81
N GLU A 368 -28.73 -2.35 -40.96
CA GLU A 368 -27.39 -2.94 -41.02
C GLU A 368 -27.33 -4.34 -40.41
N SER A 369 -27.93 -4.53 -39.23
CA SER A 369 -27.84 -5.79 -38.48
C SER A 369 -28.89 -5.88 -37.36
N ASN A 370 -29.40 -7.09 -37.13
CA ASN A 370 -30.23 -7.40 -35.94
C ASN A 370 -29.47 -7.28 -34.60
N GLY A 371 -28.13 -7.17 -34.65
CA GLY A 371 -27.25 -6.97 -33.50
C GLY A 371 -26.98 -5.51 -33.13
N THR A 372 -27.35 -4.55 -33.99
CA THR A 372 -27.16 -3.12 -33.74
C THR A 372 -27.90 -2.67 -32.48
N LEU A 373 -27.30 -1.77 -31.71
CA LEU A 373 -27.81 -1.28 -30.43
C LEU A 373 -28.49 0.08 -30.57
N ALA A 374 -29.66 0.22 -29.98
CA ALA A 374 -30.37 1.49 -29.78
C ALA A 374 -30.48 1.79 -28.29
N HIS A 375 -30.51 3.06 -27.92
CA HIS A 375 -30.80 3.48 -26.55
C HIS A 375 -32.26 3.22 -26.22
N LEU A 376 -32.54 2.68 -25.02
CA LEU A 376 -33.91 2.45 -24.55
C LEU A 376 -34.66 3.79 -24.33
N ASP A 377 -33.92 4.81 -23.90
CA ASP A 377 -34.34 6.21 -23.84
C ASP A 377 -33.44 7.04 -24.76
N LEU A 378 -34.02 7.62 -25.82
CA LEU A 378 -33.25 8.42 -26.77
C LEU A 378 -32.98 9.85 -26.25
N ALA A 379 -33.85 10.37 -25.39
CA ALA A 379 -33.80 11.76 -24.95
C ALA A 379 -32.79 11.95 -23.81
N THR A 380 -32.73 11.04 -22.84
CA THR A 380 -31.79 11.11 -21.70
C THR A 380 -31.06 9.78 -21.44
N PRO A 381 -30.31 9.23 -22.42
CA PRO A 381 -29.78 7.87 -22.40
C PRO A 381 -28.82 7.50 -21.25
N ALA A 382 -28.31 8.49 -20.52
CA ALA A 382 -27.37 8.34 -19.41
C ALA A 382 -27.94 8.83 -18.06
N THR A 383 -29.18 9.32 -18.03
CA THR A 383 -29.83 9.85 -16.83
C THR A 383 -30.98 8.94 -16.45
N PHE A 384 -31.07 8.59 -15.17
CA PHE A 384 -32.22 7.93 -14.61
C PHE A 384 -33.26 8.98 -14.21
N ASP A 385 -34.27 9.16 -15.05
CA ASP A 385 -35.34 10.13 -14.84
C ASP A 385 -36.69 9.57 -15.32
N ASN A 386 -37.72 10.41 -15.43
CA ASN A 386 -39.03 10.00 -15.90
C ASN A 386 -39.22 10.16 -17.42
N GLN A 387 -38.16 10.48 -18.17
CA GLN A 387 -38.21 10.68 -19.62
C GLN A 387 -38.68 9.42 -20.35
N TYR A 388 -38.40 8.23 -19.82
CA TYR A 388 -39.00 6.97 -20.28
C TYR A 388 -40.53 7.08 -20.45
N TYR A 389 -41.24 7.59 -19.44
CA TYR A 389 -42.70 7.70 -19.50
C TYR A 389 -43.16 8.81 -20.44
N ILE A 390 -42.41 9.91 -20.54
CA ILE A 390 -42.65 10.99 -21.50
C ILE A 390 -42.55 10.43 -22.93
N ASN A 391 -41.53 9.63 -23.23
CA ASN A 391 -41.36 8.95 -24.52
C ASN A 391 -42.55 8.02 -24.81
N LEU A 392 -43.08 7.29 -23.82
CA LEU A 392 -44.27 6.47 -24.01
C LEU A 392 -45.48 7.29 -24.46
N LEU A 393 -45.71 8.45 -23.83
CA LEU A 393 -46.80 9.37 -24.19
C LEU A 393 -46.65 9.93 -25.61
N SER A 394 -45.41 10.13 -26.07
CA SER A 394 -45.08 10.56 -27.44
C SER A 394 -45.15 9.44 -28.48
N GLY A 395 -45.35 8.18 -28.07
CA GLY A 395 -45.30 7.05 -29.01
C GLY A 395 -43.88 6.61 -29.38
N GLU A 396 -42.90 6.95 -28.54
CA GLU A 396 -41.46 6.73 -28.73
C GLU A 396 -40.90 5.61 -27.84
N GLY A 397 -41.75 4.78 -27.24
CA GLY A 397 -41.30 3.59 -26.50
C GLY A 397 -40.59 2.59 -27.42
N LEU A 398 -39.33 2.24 -27.11
CA LEU A 398 -38.52 1.41 -27.99
C LEU A 398 -39.05 -0.02 -28.12
N LEU A 399 -39.27 -0.71 -26.98
CA LEU A 399 -39.74 -2.09 -27.00
C LEU A 399 -41.26 -2.14 -27.17
N PRO A 400 -41.81 -3.14 -27.87
CA PRO A 400 -43.25 -3.36 -27.89
C PRO A 400 -43.86 -3.44 -26.47
N SER A 401 -43.20 -4.14 -25.55
CA SER A 401 -43.61 -4.25 -24.14
C SER A 401 -43.63 -2.93 -23.38
N ASP A 402 -42.89 -1.93 -23.83
CA ASP A 402 -42.91 -0.58 -23.26
C ASP A 402 -44.12 0.19 -23.80
N GLN A 403 -44.27 0.26 -25.13
CA GLN A 403 -45.32 1.06 -25.75
C GLN A 403 -46.72 0.57 -25.40
N VAL A 404 -46.90 -0.74 -25.19
CA VAL A 404 -48.22 -1.29 -24.80
C VAL A 404 -48.68 -0.80 -23.43
N LEU A 405 -47.78 -0.33 -22.53
CA LEU A 405 -48.16 0.20 -21.22
C LEU A 405 -49.09 1.42 -21.33
N LEU A 406 -48.89 2.26 -22.35
CA LEU A 406 -49.77 3.40 -22.60
C LEU A 406 -51.20 2.97 -22.91
N ASN A 407 -51.34 1.87 -23.67
CA ASN A 407 -52.61 1.32 -24.11
C ASN A 407 -53.23 0.35 -23.08
N GLY A 408 -52.60 0.16 -21.92
CA GLY A 408 -53.07 -0.70 -20.85
C GLY A 408 -54.35 -0.16 -20.22
N ALA A 409 -55.41 -0.96 -20.19
CA ALA A 409 -56.65 -0.61 -19.51
C ALA A 409 -56.46 -0.44 -18.00
N GLY A 410 -57.27 0.42 -17.39
CA GLY A 410 -57.32 0.60 -15.93
C GLY A 410 -56.09 1.33 -15.37
N GLU A 411 -55.50 0.77 -14.31
CA GLU A 411 -54.44 1.41 -13.52
C GLU A 411 -53.09 1.55 -14.24
N VAL A 412 -52.81 0.75 -15.27
CA VAL A 412 -51.51 0.74 -15.95
C VAL A 412 -51.28 2.04 -16.73
N GLY A 413 -52.20 2.40 -17.62
CA GLY A 413 -52.08 3.62 -18.42
C GLY A 413 -52.14 4.91 -17.59
N SER A 414 -52.90 4.92 -16.48
CA SER A 414 -52.95 6.08 -15.59
C SER A 414 -51.65 6.27 -14.80
N LEU A 415 -50.95 5.19 -14.44
CA LEU A 415 -49.63 5.28 -13.81
C LEU A 415 -48.57 5.83 -14.77
N VAL A 416 -48.59 5.45 -16.04
CA VAL A 416 -47.70 6.03 -17.06
C VAL A 416 -47.86 7.54 -17.13
N GLN A 417 -49.10 8.03 -17.19
CA GLN A 417 -49.38 9.47 -17.19
C GLN A 417 -48.95 10.13 -15.88
N ALA A 418 -49.21 9.50 -14.73
CA ALA A 418 -48.82 10.04 -13.43
C ALA A 418 -47.30 10.18 -13.29
N TYR A 419 -46.53 9.15 -13.69
CA TYR A 419 -45.08 9.17 -13.63
C TYR A 419 -44.44 10.13 -14.64
N ALA A 420 -45.06 10.34 -15.81
CA ALA A 420 -44.61 11.36 -16.74
C ALA A 420 -44.81 12.79 -16.19
N MET A 421 -45.86 13.02 -15.38
CA MET A 421 -46.16 14.35 -14.79
C MET A 421 -45.45 14.60 -13.46
N ASP A 422 -45.17 13.55 -12.69
CA ASP A 422 -44.58 13.62 -11.35
C ASP A 422 -43.36 12.68 -11.24
N PRO A 423 -42.14 13.19 -11.46
CA PRO A 423 -40.92 12.39 -11.35
C PRO A 423 -40.66 11.90 -9.92
N LEU A 424 -41.11 12.63 -8.89
CA LEU A 424 -40.93 12.22 -7.50
C LEU A 424 -41.83 11.02 -7.16
N LEU A 425 -43.06 11.03 -7.66
CA LEU A 425 -43.97 9.88 -7.54
C LEU A 425 -43.37 8.63 -8.21
N PHE A 426 -42.81 8.77 -9.41
CA PHE A 426 -42.09 7.68 -10.06
C PHE A 426 -40.95 7.16 -9.19
N PHE A 427 -40.10 8.05 -8.68
CA PHE A 427 -38.94 7.68 -7.88
C PHE A 427 -39.30 6.94 -6.59
N GLU A 428 -40.33 7.39 -5.87
CA GLU A 428 -40.81 6.72 -4.65
C GLU A 428 -41.40 5.33 -4.95
N ASP A 429 -42.24 5.22 -5.99
CA ASP A 429 -42.79 3.93 -6.40
C ASP A 429 -41.71 2.99 -6.95
N PHE A 430 -40.72 3.50 -7.69
CA PHE A 430 -39.57 2.74 -8.19
C PHE A 430 -38.76 2.14 -7.05
N LYS A 431 -38.39 2.97 -6.07
CA LYS A 431 -37.70 2.54 -4.84
C LYS A 431 -38.49 1.44 -4.12
N ALA A 432 -39.78 1.67 -3.88
CA ALA A 432 -40.63 0.71 -3.18
C ALA A 432 -40.75 -0.62 -3.96
N SER A 433 -40.82 -0.55 -5.29
CA SER A 433 -40.91 -1.71 -6.18
C SER A 433 -39.59 -2.47 -6.26
N MET A 434 -38.45 -1.77 -6.28
CA MET A 434 -37.11 -2.36 -6.21
C MET A 434 -36.91 -3.13 -4.90
N LEU A 435 -37.37 -2.59 -3.76
CA LEU A 435 -37.34 -3.29 -2.47
C LEU A 435 -38.21 -4.56 -2.50
N ARG A 436 -39.44 -4.48 -3.02
CA ARG A 436 -40.32 -5.66 -3.17
C ARG A 436 -39.73 -6.71 -4.10
N MET A 437 -39.15 -6.30 -5.23
CA MET A 437 -38.45 -7.21 -6.14
C MET A 437 -37.21 -7.84 -5.49
N GLY A 438 -36.47 -7.10 -4.68
CA GLY A 438 -35.31 -7.60 -3.93
C GLY A 438 -35.66 -8.64 -2.84
N ARG A 439 -36.92 -8.63 -2.38
CA ARG A 439 -37.48 -9.56 -1.39
C ARG A 439 -38.09 -10.82 -1.98
N LEU A 440 -38.08 -10.98 -3.30
CA LEU A 440 -38.58 -12.20 -3.93
C LEU A 440 -37.81 -13.41 -3.40
N ALA A 441 -38.47 -14.22 -2.59
CA ALA A 441 -37.85 -15.32 -1.89
C ALA A 441 -37.58 -16.49 -2.84
N PRO A 442 -36.44 -17.20 -2.69
CA PRO A 442 -36.31 -18.51 -3.29
C PRO A 442 -37.35 -19.47 -2.68
N PRO A 443 -37.71 -20.56 -3.37
CA PRO A 443 -38.70 -21.52 -2.87
C PRO A 443 -38.42 -21.96 -1.42
N ALA A 444 -39.45 -22.16 -0.61
CA ALA A 444 -39.28 -22.58 0.79
C ALA A 444 -38.46 -23.88 0.88
N GLY A 445 -37.51 -23.94 1.82
CA GLY A 445 -36.62 -25.10 1.98
C GLY A 445 -35.40 -25.14 1.04
N SER A 446 -35.18 -24.10 0.23
CA SER A 446 -34.13 -24.03 -0.80
C SER A 446 -32.68 -23.91 -0.32
N GLY A 447 -32.40 -24.09 0.98
CA GLY A 447 -31.07 -24.11 1.61
C GLY A 447 -29.94 -23.46 0.80
N GLY A 448 -29.57 -22.22 1.09
CA GLY A 448 -28.53 -21.52 0.31
C GLY A 448 -27.13 -21.59 0.93
N GLU A 449 -26.13 -21.22 0.13
CA GLU A 449 -24.72 -21.11 0.53
C GLU A 449 -24.15 -19.69 0.29
N VAL A 450 -22.94 -19.43 0.75
CA VAL A 450 -22.15 -18.27 0.31
C VAL A 450 -21.08 -18.81 -0.62
N ARG A 451 -21.23 -18.62 -1.93
CA ARG A 451 -20.29 -19.19 -2.91
C ARG A 451 -18.94 -18.50 -2.85
N THR A 452 -17.88 -19.30 -2.93
CA THR A 452 -16.51 -18.80 -3.14
C THR A 452 -16.27 -18.39 -4.60
N SER A 453 -17.04 -18.97 -5.53
CA SER A 453 -17.07 -18.63 -6.95
C SER A 453 -18.52 -18.54 -7.45
N CYS A 454 -18.95 -17.40 -8.00
CA CYS A 454 -20.33 -17.24 -8.48
C CYS A 454 -20.71 -18.22 -9.62
N ARG A 455 -19.72 -18.79 -10.31
CA ARG A 455 -19.92 -19.69 -11.47
C ARG A 455 -20.16 -21.15 -11.07
N ALA A 456 -19.88 -21.53 -9.83
CA ALA A 456 -19.98 -22.91 -9.36
C ALA A 456 -20.60 -22.95 -7.95
N ILE A 457 -21.16 -24.11 -7.58
CA ILE A 457 -21.48 -24.39 -6.17
C ILE A 457 -20.19 -24.73 -5.41
N ASN A 458 -20.18 -24.58 -4.08
CA ASN A 458 -18.99 -24.92 -3.28
C ASN A 458 -18.72 -26.43 -3.18
#